data_AF-A0A832AVE5-F1
#
_entry.id   AF-A0A832AVE5-F1
#
_cell.length_a   1.000
_cell.length_b   1.000
_cell.length_c   1.000
_cell.angle_alpha   90.00
_cell.angle_beta   90.00
_cell.angle_gamma   90.00
#
_symmetry.space_group_name_H-M   'P 1'
#
loop_
_entity.id
_entity.type
_entity.pdbx_description
1 polymer ?
#
loop_
_entity_poly.entity_id
_entity_poly.type
_entity_poly.pdbx_seq_one_letter_code
_entity_poly.pdbx_strand_id
1 'polypeptide(L)' 'MGIVTTCVLLDGHSLAFRAWFALQEAGMATSSGQETQAVYGFVSMTTKLLADLAPDAMAVAFDRSGPTFRDAIADDYKA' A
#
# COMPACT_ATOMS: atom_id res chain seq x y z
N MET A 1 -2.57 34.77 3.00
CA MET A 1 -3.03 33.41 2.67
C MET A 1 -1.88 32.49 3.04
N GLY A 2 -2.04 31.66 4.08
CA GLY A 2 -0.96 30.79 4.56
C GLY A 2 -0.66 29.69 3.55
N ILE A 3 0.61 29.26 3.45
CA ILE A 3 0.98 28.09 2.67
C ILE A 3 0.30 26.88 3.34
N VAL A 4 -0.60 26.21 2.61
CA VAL A 4 -1.20 24.96 3.06
C VAL A 4 -0.38 23.83 2.46
N THR A 5 0.26 23.05 3.33
CA THR A 5 1.03 21.87 2.94
C THR A 5 0.12 20.65 2.89
N THR A 6 0.11 19.94 1.78
CA THR A 6 -0.63 18.68 1.61
C THR A 6 0.31 17.51 1.79
N CYS A 7 0.03 16.65 2.78
CA CYS A 7 0.73 15.40 3.01
C CYS A 7 -0.19 14.21 2.75
N VAL A 8 0.29 13.24 1.98
CA VAL A 8 -0.42 11.99 1.72
C VAL A 8 0.20 10.86 2.54
N LEU A 9 -0.65 10.13 3.26
CA LEU A 9 -0.25 8.93 4.01
C LEU A 9 -0.98 7.72 3.43
N LEU A 10 -0.22 6.72 2.99
CA LEU A 10 -0.76 5.50 2.38
C LEU A 10 -0.56 4.29 3.31
N ASP A 11 -1.59 3.46 3.42
CA ASP A 11 -1.47 2.10 3.98
C ASP A 11 -0.98 1.16 2.88
N GLY A 12 0.28 0.75 2.96
CA GLY A 12 0.94 -0.06 1.94
C GLY A 12 0.35 -1.46 1.81
N HIS A 13 0.02 -2.13 2.91
CA HIS A 13 -0.50 -3.50 2.88
C HIS A 13 -1.91 -3.55 2.31
N SER A 14 -2.79 -2.64 2.74
CA SER A 14 -4.16 -2.56 2.21
C SER A 14 -4.17 -2.27 0.71
N LEU A 15 -3.32 -1.35 0.24
CA LEU A 15 -3.20 -1.02 -1.18
C LEU A 15 -2.61 -2.16 -2.01
N ALA A 16 -1.57 -2.84 -1.53
CA ALA A 16 -0.96 -3.97 -2.21
C ALA A 16 -1.93 -5.16 -2.31
N PHE A 17 -2.68 -5.43 -1.23
CA PHE A 17 -3.73 -6.45 -1.23
C PHE A 17 -4.82 -6.12 -2.24
N ARG A 18 -5.29 -4.87 -2.28
CA ARG A 18 -6.26 -4.43 -3.29
C ARG A 18 -5.73 -4.58 -4.72
N ALA A 19 -4.48 -4.21 -4.96
CA ALA A 19 -3.84 -4.37 -6.26
C ALA A 19 -3.76 -5.84 -6.70
N TRP A 20 -3.44 -6.74 -5.77
CA TRP A 20 -3.35 -8.17 -6.02
C TRP A 20 -4.66 -8.74 -6.60
N PHE A 21 -5.78 -8.50 -5.91
CA PHE A 21 -7.08 -9.03 -6.33
C PHE A 21 -7.67 -8.30 -7.53
N ALA A 22 -7.38 -7.01 -7.71
CA ALA A 22 -7.89 -6.24 -8.85
C ALA A 22 -7.28 -6.66 -10.19
N LEU A 23 -6.07 -7.24 -10.19
CA LEU A 23 -5.29 -7.54 -11.39
C LEU A 23 -4.96 -9.04 -11.53
N GLN A 24 -5.61 -9.91 -10.77
CA GLN A 24 -5.32 -11.34 -10.77
C GLN A 24 -5.55 -12.00 -12.14
N GLU A 25 -6.57 -11.55 -12.89
CA GLU A 25 -6.88 -12.08 -14.23
C GLU A 25 -5.88 -11.65 -15.31
N ALA A 26 -5.04 -10.64 -15.04
CA ALA A 26 -4.05 -10.15 -15.99
C ALA A 26 -2.86 -11.11 -16.17
N GLY A 27 -2.70 -12.12 -15.30
CA GLY A 27 -1.68 -13.16 -15.43
C GLY A 27 -0.25 -12.62 -15.49
N MET A 28 0.02 -11.54 -14.74
CA MET A 28 1.26 -10.78 -14.85
C MET A 28 2.41 -11.48 -14.13
N ALA A 29 3.37 -12.00 -14.87
CA ALA A 29 4.60 -12.58 -14.33
C ALA A 29 5.84 -12.11 -15.08
N THR A 30 6.97 -12.08 -14.36
CA THR A 30 8.30 -11.94 -14.97
C THR A 30 8.64 -13.16 -15.84
N SER A 31 9.70 -13.08 -16.64
CA SER A 31 10.20 -14.22 -17.42
C SER A 31 10.63 -15.43 -16.57
N SER A 32 10.90 -15.23 -15.28
CA SER A 32 11.19 -16.32 -14.33
C SER A 32 9.94 -16.85 -13.62
N GLY A 33 8.74 -16.37 -13.98
CA GLY A 33 7.47 -16.81 -13.39
C GLY A 33 7.07 -16.12 -12.09
N GLN A 34 7.85 -15.15 -11.60
CA GLN A 34 7.48 -14.38 -10.40
C GLN A 34 6.30 -13.46 -10.73
N GLU A 35 5.19 -13.59 -9.99
CA GLU A 35 4.01 -12.72 -10.16
C GLU A 35 4.30 -11.28 -9.77
N THR A 36 3.67 -10.35 -10.48
CA THR A 36 3.96 -8.90 -10.39
C THR A 36 2.73 -8.03 -10.22
N GLN A 37 1.51 -8.58 -10.24
CA GLN A 37 0.30 -7.76 -10.28
C GLN A 37 0.11 -6.83 -9.07
N ALA A 38 0.47 -7.27 -7.86
CA ALA A 38 0.41 -6.41 -6.67
C ALA A 38 1.34 -5.20 -6.78
N VAL A 39 2.59 -5.43 -7.19
CA VAL A 39 3.60 -4.38 -7.32
C VAL A 39 3.18 -3.40 -8.42
N TYR A 40 2.74 -3.92 -9.57
CA TYR A 40 2.31 -3.09 -10.69
C TYR A 40 1.10 -2.21 -10.33
N GLY A 41 0.06 -2.80 -9.73
CA GLY A 41 -1.14 -2.06 -9.34
C GLY A 41 -0.85 -1.03 -8.23
N PHE A 42 -0.03 -1.38 -7.24
CA PHE A 42 0.38 -0.45 -6.18
C PHE A 42 1.11 0.78 -6.73
N VAL A 43 2.12 0.57 -7.60
CA VAL A 43 2.88 1.67 -8.21
C VAL A 43 2.00 2.50 -9.13
N SER A 44 1.10 1.87 -9.91
CA SER A 44 0.17 2.58 -10.79
C SER A 44 -0.77 3.50 -10.01
N MET A 45 -1.38 3.01 -8.91
CA MET A 45 -2.22 3.81 -8.03
C MET A 45 -1.45 4.97 -7.40
N THR A 46 -0.23 4.70 -6.91
CA THR A 46 0.62 5.72 -6.28
C THR A 46 1.03 6.80 -7.28
N THR A 47 1.42 6.41 -8.50
CA THR A 47 1.80 7.35 -9.58
C THR A 47 0.63 8.23 -9.99
N LYS A 48 -0.57 7.65 -10.14
CA LYS A 48 -1.79 8.40 -10.41
C LYS A 48 -2.09 9.41 -9.31
N LEU A 49 -1.96 8.99 -8.04
CA LEU A 49 -2.21 9.87 -6.90
C LEU A 49 -1.23 11.05 -6.84
N LEU A 50 0.06 10.82 -7.11
CA LEU A 50 1.05 11.89 -7.20
C LEU A 50 0.71 12.90 -8.31
N ALA A 51 0.28 12.42 -9.47
CA ALA A 51 -0.12 13.28 -10.59
C ALA A 51 -1.41 14.06 -10.28
N ASP A 52 -2.39 13.43 -9.65
CA ASP A 52 -3.71 14.02 -9.40
C ASP A 52 -3.68 15.03 -8.23
N LEU A 53 -2.86 14.78 -7.18
CA LEU A 53 -2.85 15.60 -5.96
C LEU A 53 -1.66 16.55 -5.84
N ALA A 54 -0.55 16.29 -6.54
CA ALA A 54 0.71 17.05 -6.42
C ALA A 54 1.08 17.40 -4.95
N PRO A 55 1.15 16.42 -4.03
CA PRO A 55 1.36 16.72 -2.61
C PRO A 55 2.80 17.17 -2.35
N ASP A 56 2.98 17.99 -1.32
CA ASP A 56 4.30 18.45 -0.87
C ASP A 56 5.12 17.32 -0.23
N ALA A 57 4.43 16.33 0.36
CA ALA A 57 5.04 15.17 0.97
C ALA A 57 4.15 13.92 0.84
N MET A 58 4.78 12.75 0.79
CA MET A 58 4.08 11.48 0.81
C MET A 58 4.87 10.44 1.62
N ALA A 59 4.15 9.63 2.39
CA ALA A 59 4.71 8.49 3.10
C ALA A 59 3.82 7.25 2.91
N VAL A 60 4.46 6.07 2.87
CA VAL A 60 3.79 4.78 2.83
C VAL A 60 4.15 4.03 4.11
N ALA A 61 3.14 3.62 4.86
CA ALA A 61 3.31 2.80 6.05
C ALA A 61 3.16 1.32 5.68
N PHE A 62 4.11 0.50 6.14
CA PHE A 62 4.01 -0.95 6.06
C PHE A 62 3.97 -1.52 7.48
N ASP A 63 2.99 -2.38 7.74
CA ASP A 63 2.95 -3.16 8.97
C ASP A 63 4.18 -4.04 9.10
N ARG A 64 4.78 -4.02 10.30
CA ARG A 64 5.88 -4.92 10.64
C ARG A 64 5.31 -6.25 11.12
N SER A 65 5.97 -7.34 10.76
CA SER A 65 5.72 -8.64 11.36
C SER A 65 6.09 -8.66 12.85
N GLY A 66 5.32 -9.37 13.66
CA GLY A 66 5.61 -9.61 15.08
C GLY A 66 4.55 -9.04 16.03
N PRO A 67 4.65 -9.38 17.33
CA PRO A 67 3.69 -8.92 18.32
C PRO A 67 3.78 -7.40 18.47
N THR A 68 2.62 -6.79 18.48
CA THR A 68 2.36 -5.40 18.80
C THR A 68 1.96 -5.29 20.27
N PHE A 69 1.91 -4.05 20.77
CA PHE A 69 1.37 -3.79 22.10
C PHE A 69 -0.10 -4.25 22.25
N ARG A 70 -0.85 -4.39 21.14
CA ARG A 70 -2.25 -4.81 21.16
C ARG A 70 -2.39 -6.29 21.49
N ASP A 71 -1.41 -7.11 21.08
CA ASP A 71 -1.36 -8.54 21.39
C ASP A 71 -1.13 -8.80 22.89
N ALA A 72 -0.58 -7.83 23.62
CA ALA A 72 -0.41 -7.91 25.08
C ALA A 72 -1.67 -7.49 25.88
N ILE A 73 -2.66 -6.88 25.22
CA ILE A 73 -3.88 -6.34 25.86
C ILE A 73 -5.08 -7.27 25.64
N ALA A 74 -5.07 -8.03 24.54
CA ALA A 74 -6.12 -8.99 24.22
C ALA A 74 -5.51 -10.21 23.52
N ASP A 75 -5.49 -11.34 24.23
CA ASP A 75 -4.94 -12.62 23.74
C ASP A 75 -5.67 -13.16 22.49
N ASP A 76 -6.87 -12.64 22.17
CA ASP A 76 -7.72 -13.06 21.06
C ASP A 76 -7.74 -12.08 19.86
N TYR A 77 -6.93 -11.02 19.88
CA TYR A 77 -6.98 -10.03 18.81
C TYR A 77 -6.31 -10.54 17.52
N LYS A 78 -7.12 -10.71 16.46
CA LYS A 78 -6.78 -11.26 15.12
C LYS A 78 -6.57 -12.78 15.05
N ALA A 79 -7.05 -13.55 16.04
CA ALA A 79 -7.15 -15.01 15.96
C ALA A 79 -8.23 -15.48 14.97
#